data_AF-A0A930AUP9-F1
#
_entry.id   AF-A0A930AUP9-F1
#
_cell.length_a   1.000
_cell.length_b   1.000
_cell.length_c   1.000
_cell.angle_alpha   90.00
_cell.angle_beta   90.00
_cell.angle_gamma   90.00
#
_symmetry.space_group_name_H-M   'P 1'
#
loop_
_entity.id
_entity.type
_entity.pdbx_description
1 polymer ?
#
loop_
_entity_poly.entity_id
_entity_poly.type
_entity_poly.pdbx_seq_one_letter_code
_entity_poly.pdbx_strand_id
1 'polypeptide(L)'
;MTTQKRKTTTKSDLKGALTRLLKEKDFEAISVSDITREAGVNRGTFYLHYVDKFDMMDQLIDEILQNILIILKEGNPKNKEEACPGIVKIFEYLKEDFDFIHAMTLNRFNYTTKLIQDFLYE
;
A
#
# COMPACT_ATOMS: atom_id res chain seq x y z
N MET A 1 -11.55 8.09 24.93
CA MET A 1 -12.26 8.16 23.64
C MET A 1 -11.37 7.51 22.60
N THR A 2 -11.63 6.25 22.27
CA THR A 2 -10.90 5.50 21.25
C THR A 2 -11.36 5.97 19.88
N THR A 3 -10.51 6.73 19.19
CA THR A 3 -10.76 7.12 17.79
C THR A 3 -10.69 5.86 16.93
N GLN A 4 -11.84 5.21 16.75
CA GLN A 4 -11.99 4.13 15.78
C GLN A 4 -11.81 4.77 14.40
N LYS A 5 -10.61 4.60 13.83
CA LYS A 5 -10.26 5.04 12.47
C LYS A 5 -11.24 4.34 11.52
N ARG A 6 -12.32 5.02 11.13
CA ARG A 6 -13.23 4.51 10.10
C ARG A 6 -12.38 4.31 8.86
N LYS A 7 -12.09 3.06 8.50
CA LYS A 7 -11.59 2.70 7.17
C LYS A 7 -12.70 3.18 6.22
N THR A 8 -12.56 4.38 5.66
CA THR A 8 -13.54 4.90 4.72
C THR A 8 -13.50 3.99 3.51
N THR A 9 -14.65 3.44 3.11
CA THR A 9 -14.80 2.63 1.88
C THR A 9 -14.05 3.28 0.72
N THR A 10 -14.12 4.60 0.63
CA THR A 10 -13.40 5.46 -0.32
C THR A 10 -11.89 5.20 -0.45
N LYS A 11 -11.10 5.07 0.63
CA LYS A 11 -9.66 4.80 0.48
C LYS A 11 -9.41 3.41 -0.11
N SER A 12 -10.23 2.44 0.28
CA SER A 12 -10.18 1.08 -0.26
C SER A 12 -10.62 1.03 -1.73
N ASP A 13 -11.65 1.79 -2.09
CA ASP A 13 -12.15 1.89 -3.46
C ASP A 13 -11.10 2.52 -4.38
N LEU A 14 -10.47 3.60 -3.92
CA LEU A 14 -9.35 4.26 -4.61
C LEU A 14 -8.15 3.31 -4.77
N LYS A 15 -7.74 2.60 -3.70
CA LYS A 15 -6.65 1.61 -3.77
C LYS A 15 -6.98 0.52 -4.79
N GLY A 16 -8.19 -0.04 -4.75
CA GLY A 16 -8.63 -1.07 -5.69
C GLY A 16 -8.62 -0.59 -7.14
N ALA A 17 -9.06 0.66 -7.38
CA ALA A 17 -9.01 1.27 -8.69
C ALA A 17 -7.57 1.45 -9.20
N LEU A 18 -6.67 1.97 -8.37
CA LEU A 18 -5.26 2.08 -8.72
C LEU A 18 -4.65 0.70 -9.02
N THR A 19 -4.94 -0.31 -8.21
CA THR A 19 -4.48 -1.69 -8.44
C THR A 19 -4.90 -2.22 -9.81
N ARG A 20 -6.17 -2.03 -10.22
CA ARG A 20 -6.65 -2.48 -11.53
C ARG A 20 -5.97 -1.72 -12.66
N LEU A 21 -5.83 -0.40 -12.54
CA LEU A 21 -5.15 0.43 -13.54
C LEU A 21 -3.66 0.07 -13.70
N LEU A 22 -2.97 -0.24 -12.60
CA LEU A 22 -1.56 -0.68 -12.61
C LEU A 22 -1.36 -2.02 -13.33
N LYS A 23 -2.39 -2.87 -13.39
CA LYS A 23 -2.37 -4.13 -14.17
C LYS A 23 -2.56 -3.89 -15.67
N GLU A 24 -3.05 -2.72 -16.07
CA GLU A 24 -3.37 -2.40 -17.46
C GLU A 24 -2.36 -1.47 -18.14
N LYS A 25 -1.74 -0.54 -17.38
CA LYS A 25 -0.81 0.46 -17.93
C LYS A 25 0.19 0.95 -16.90
N ASP A 26 1.29 1.51 -17.40
CA ASP A 26 2.35 2.12 -16.59
C ASP A 26 1.81 3.26 -15.70
N PHE A 27 2.30 3.34 -14.46
CA PHE A 27 1.85 4.27 -13.43
C PHE A 27 1.92 5.73 -13.90
N GLU A 28 2.93 6.10 -14.67
CA GLU A 28 3.13 7.42 -15.25
C GLU A 28 1.96 7.82 -16.17
N ALA A 29 1.35 6.85 -16.87
CA ALA A 29 0.20 7.03 -17.74
C ALA A 29 -1.16 7.00 -17.01
N ILE A 30 -1.19 6.67 -15.72
CA ILE A 30 -2.39 6.75 -14.89
C ILE A 30 -2.62 8.20 -14.46
N SER A 31 -3.82 8.74 -14.66
CA SER A 31 -4.21 10.06 -14.15
C SER A 31 -5.11 9.97 -12.92
N VAL A 32 -5.18 11.03 -12.11
CA VAL A 32 -6.17 11.11 -11.00
C VAL A 32 -7.59 10.90 -11.53
N SER A 33 -7.90 11.43 -12.71
CA SER A 33 -9.19 11.24 -13.37
C SER A 33 -9.49 9.77 -13.67
N ASP A 34 -8.50 8.99 -14.12
CA ASP A 34 -8.66 7.55 -14.35
C ASP A 34 -8.98 6.82 -13.04
N ILE A 35 -8.20 7.09 -11.99
CA ILE A 35 -8.38 6.48 -10.67
C ILE A 35 -9.78 6.77 -10.13
N THR A 36 -10.22 8.04 -10.19
CA THR A 36 -11.52 8.44 -9.65
C THR A 36 -12.68 7.87 -10.44
N ARG A 37 -12.54 7.77 -11.78
CA ARG A 37 -13.54 7.16 -12.65
C ARG A 37 -13.66 5.66 -12.37
N GLU A 38 -12.53 4.97 -12.27
CA GLU A 38 -12.46 3.54 -11.99
C GLU A 38 -12.95 3.18 -10.57
N ALA A 39 -12.74 4.09 -9.60
CA ALA A 39 -13.25 3.93 -8.24
C ALA A 39 -14.74 4.31 -8.08
N GLY A 40 -15.35 4.95 -9.09
CA GLY A 40 -16.71 5.46 -8.98
C GLY A 40 -16.88 6.61 -7.96
N VAL A 41 -15.83 7.41 -7.74
CA VAL A 41 -15.83 8.52 -6.77
C VAL A 41 -15.61 9.87 -7.45
N ASN A 42 -16.06 10.95 -6.81
CA ASN A 42 -15.80 12.30 -7.29
C ASN A 42 -14.30 12.64 -7.14
N ARG A 43 -13.74 13.40 -8.09
CA ARG A 43 -12.37 13.94 -8.01
C ARG A 43 -12.12 14.73 -6.73
N GLY A 44 -13.09 15.51 -6.24
CA GLY A 44 -12.98 16.21 -4.96
C GLY A 44 -12.73 15.26 -3.79
N THR A 45 -13.33 14.06 -3.82
CA THR A 45 -13.15 13.03 -2.80
C THR A 45 -11.73 12.47 -2.80
N PHE A 46 -11.08 12.34 -3.97
CA PHE A 46 -9.67 11.96 -4.05
C PHE A 46 -8.79 12.97 -3.32
N TYR A 47 -9.00 14.26 -3.57
CA TYR A 47 -8.19 15.33 -2.97
C TYR A 47 -8.43 15.55 -1.48
N LEU A 48 -9.46 14.92 -0.88
CA LEU A 48 -9.61 14.85 0.58
C LEU A 48 -8.61 13.88 1.22
N HIS A 49 -8.00 13.00 0.43
CA HIS A 49 -7.12 11.94 0.91
C HIS A 49 -5.69 12.08 0.39
N TYR A 50 -5.54 12.53 -0.86
CA TYR A 50 -4.26 12.55 -1.55
C TYR A 50 -4.06 13.84 -2.34
N VAL A 51 -2.85 14.39 -2.32
CA VAL A 51 -2.50 15.59 -3.08
C VAL A 51 -2.46 15.29 -4.57
N ASP A 52 -1.90 14.14 -4.94
CA ASP A 52 -1.87 13.62 -6.31
C ASP A 52 -1.70 12.08 -6.29
N LYS A 53 -1.45 11.47 -7.45
CA LYS A 53 -1.25 10.02 -7.56
C LYS A 53 0.06 9.53 -6.92
N PHE A 54 1.09 10.37 -6.84
CA PHE A 54 2.38 10.03 -6.26
C PHE A 54 2.25 9.96 -4.75
N ASP A 55 1.64 10.99 -4.13
CA ASP A 55 1.29 10.98 -2.70
C ASP A 55 0.38 9.80 -2.33
N MET A 56 -0.57 9.46 -3.20
CA MET A 56 -1.38 8.23 -3.00
C MET A 56 -0.52 6.97 -2.99
N MET A 57 0.43 6.83 -3.92
CA MET A 57 1.32 5.67 -3.97
C MET A 57 2.19 5.59 -2.71
N ASP A 58 2.83 6.70 -2.33
CA ASP A 58 3.70 6.78 -1.17
C ASP A 58 2.94 6.43 0.12
N GLN A 59 1.76 7.01 0.35
CA GLN A 59 0.94 6.68 1.53
C GLN A 59 0.51 5.20 1.58
N LEU A 60 0.21 4.58 0.43
CA LEU A 60 -0.17 3.17 0.37
C LEU A 60 1.02 2.24 0.68
N ILE A 61 2.20 2.59 0.20
CA ILE A 61 3.45 1.87 0.49
C ILE A 61 3.83 2.02 1.96
N ASP A 62 3.77 3.23 2.50
CA ASP A 62 4.04 3.51 3.91
C ASP A 62 3.11 2.72 4.82
N GLU A 63 1.82 2.61 4.47
CA GLU A 63 0.88 1.78 5.23
C GLU A 63 1.31 0.31 5.29
N ILE A 64 1.75 -0.26 4.16
CA ILE A 64 2.25 -1.64 4.09
C ILE A 64 3.50 -1.82 4.97
N LEU A 65 4.48 -0.92 4.85
CA LEU A 65 5.71 -1.00 5.64
C LEU A 65 5.45 -0.85 7.13
N GLN A 66 4.62 0.12 7.53
CA GLN A 66 4.30 0.34 8.94
C GLN A 66 3.61 -0.88 9.55
N ASN A 67 2.71 -1.54 8.80
CA ASN A 67 2.08 -2.78 9.26
C ASN A 67 3.11 -3.91 9.43
N ILE A 68 4.04 -4.08 8.48
CA ILE A 68 5.13 -5.05 8.60
C ILE A 68 6.01 -4.76 9.82
N LEU A 69 6.39 -3.50 10.05
CA LEU A 69 7.19 -3.09 11.20
C LEU A 69 6.48 -3.35 12.53
N ILE A 70 5.17 -3.15 12.59
CA ILE A 70 4.35 -3.47 13.77
C ILE A 70 4.39 -4.98 14.03
N ILE A 71 4.13 -5.81 13.01
CA ILE A 71 4.15 -7.28 13.14
C ILE A 71 5.54 -7.77 13.58
N LEU A 72 6.61 -7.20 13.01
CA LEU A 72 7.99 -7.52 13.41
C LEU A 72 8.26 -7.17 14.87
N LYS A 73 7.84 -5.99 15.34
CA LYS A 73 8.03 -5.55 16.73
C LYS A 73 7.25 -6.41 17.72
N GLU A 74 6.05 -6.87 17.35
CA GLU A 74 5.25 -7.77 18.18
C GLU A 74 5.87 -9.17 18.33
N GLY A 75 6.52 -9.68 17.29
CA GLY A 75 7.13 -11.02 17.28
C GLY A 75 8.52 -11.10 17.91
N ASN A 76 8.96 -10.09 18.68
CA ASN A 76 10.30 -9.94 19.25
C ASN A 76 11.40 -10.64 18.43
N PRO A 77 11.95 -9.97 17.39
CA PRO A 77 12.81 -10.63 16.41
C PRO A 77 14.15 -11.12 16.99
N LYS A 78 14.45 -10.78 18.25
CA LYS A 78 15.62 -11.26 19.00
C LYS A 78 15.36 -12.59 19.71
N ASN A 79 14.09 -12.99 19.89
CA ASN A 79 13.71 -14.30 20.40
C ASN A 79 13.44 -15.26 19.21
N LYS A 80 14.25 -16.31 19.08
CA LYS A 80 14.11 -17.30 17.99
C LYS A 80 12.74 -18.00 17.98
N GLU A 81 12.11 -18.18 19.15
CA GLU A 81 10.82 -18.86 19.27
C GLU A 81 9.66 -17.98 18.79
N GLU A 82 9.82 -16.65 18.86
CA GLU A 82 8.81 -15.67 18.44
C GLU A 82 9.05 -15.14 17.01
N ALA A 83 10.28 -15.26 16.50
CA ALA A 83 10.67 -14.83 15.15
C ALA A 83 9.94 -15.60 14.03
N CYS A 84 9.79 -16.92 14.15
CA CYS A 84 9.07 -17.73 13.16
C CYS A 84 7.58 -17.33 13.04
N PRO A 85 6.81 -17.23 14.14
CA PRO A 85 5.45 -16.70 14.11
C PRO A 85 5.33 -15.29 13.53
N GLY A 86 6.28 -14.40 13.83
CA GLY A 86 6.33 -13.04 13.26
C GLY A 86 6.45 -13.05 11.74
N ILE A 87 7.33 -13.89 11.19
CA ILE A 87 7.50 -14.05 9.73
C ILE A 87 6.23 -14.59 9.06
N VAL A 88 5.57 -15.59 9.68
CA VAL A 88 4.31 -16.14 9.13
C VAL A 88 3.23 -15.05 9.05
N LYS A 89 3.07 -14.25 10.10
CA LYS A 89 2.12 -13.12 10.12
C LYS A 89 2.40 -12.09 9.03
N ILE A 90 3.68 -11.82 8.73
CA ILE A 90 4.05 -10.92 7.63
C ILE A 90 3.60 -11.51 6.29
N PHE A 91 3.84 -12.80 6.05
CA PHE A 91 3.37 -13.44 4.82
C PHE A 91 1.85 -13.47 4.70
N GLU A 92 1.12 -13.68 5.81
CA GLU A 92 -0.33 -13.59 5.83
C GLU A 92 -0.81 -12.17 5.47
N TYR A 93 -0.21 -11.14 6.06
CA TYR A 93 -0.52 -9.75 5.74
C TYR A 93 -0.21 -9.40 4.27
N LEU A 94 0.98 -9.75 3.78
CA LEU A 94 1.37 -9.52 2.39
C LEU A 94 0.46 -10.25 1.39
N LYS A 95 -0.11 -11.40 1.78
CA LYS A 95 -1.08 -12.12 0.95
C LYS A 95 -2.39 -11.36 0.78
N GLU A 96 -2.84 -10.62 1.80
CA GLU A 96 -4.04 -9.78 1.70
C GLU A 96 -3.85 -8.62 0.71
N ASP A 97 -2.66 -8.03 0.69
CA ASP A 97 -2.30 -6.90 -0.20
C ASP A 97 -1.61 -7.33 -1.50
N PHE A 98 -1.50 -8.63 -1.76
CA PHE A 98 -0.70 -9.21 -2.84
C PHE A 98 -1.02 -8.61 -4.21
N ASP A 99 -2.31 -8.42 -4.51
CA ASP A 99 -2.75 -7.89 -5.80
C ASP A 99 -2.20 -6.49 -6.08
N PHE A 100 -2.15 -5.62 -5.06
CA PHE A 100 -1.59 -4.28 -5.17
C PHE A 100 -0.08 -4.33 -5.28
N ILE A 101 0.57 -5.10 -4.40
CA ILE A 101 2.04 -5.27 -4.37
C ILE A 101 2.52 -5.80 -5.73
N HIS A 102 1.87 -6.83 -6.26
CA HIS A 102 2.21 -7.41 -7.54
C HIS A 102 1.98 -6.44 -8.71
N ALA A 103 0.86 -5.71 -8.72
CA ALA A 103 0.62 -4.72 -9.77
C ALA A 103 1.69 -3.61 -9.77
N MET A 104 2.11 -3.17 -8.58
CA MET A 104 3.17 -2.17 -8.43
C MET A 104 4.54 -2.68 -8.90
N THR A 105 4.91 -3.93 -8.64
CA THR A 105 6.23 -4.47 -9.01
C THR A 105 6.42 -4.68 -10.52
N LEU A 106 5.32 -4.79 -11.27
CA LEU A 106 5.33 -4.95 -12.72
C LEU A 106 5.51 -3.63 -13.48
N ASN A 107 5.40 -2.49 -12.81
CA ASN A 107 5.47 -1.17 -13.43
C ASN A 107 6.93 -0.72 -13.64
N ARG A 108 7.20 -0.04 -14.76
CA ARG A 108 8.55 0.47 -15.09
C ARG A 108 9.07 1.49 -14.07
N PHE A 109 8.17 2.25 -13.43
CA PHE A 109 8.49 3.07 -12.28
C PHE A 109 8.61 2.20 -11.03
N ASN A 110 9.83 1.70 -10.80
CA ASN A 110 10.05 0.63 -9.84
C ASN A 110 10.15 1.16 -8.41
N TYR A 111 9.01 1.52 -7.81
CA TYR A 111 8.91 1.91 -6.39
C TYR A 111 9.49 0.83 -5.46
N THR A 112 9.40 -0.44 -5.84
CA THR A 112 9.93 -1.58 -5.10
C THR A 112 11.43 -1.47 -4.84
N THR A 113 12.21 -1.02 -5.83
CA THR A 113 13.67 -0.90 -5.67
C THR A 113 13.99 0.18 -4.66
N LYS A 114 13.34 1.34 -4.77
CA LYS A 114 13.51 2.44 -3.82
C LYS A 114 13.05 2.03 -2.41
N LEU A 115 11.92 1.33 -2.32
CA LEU A 115 11.37 0.81 -1.07
C LEU A 115 12.33 -0.12 -0.33
N ILE A 116 12.87 -1.11 -1.03
CA ILE A 116 13.84 -2.05 -0.45
C ILE A 116 15.12 -1.32 -0.06
N GLN A 117 15.54 -0.33 -0.85
CA GLN A 117 16.68 0.50 -0.51
C GLN A 117 16.42 1.26 0.78
N ASP A 118 15.36 2.05 0.87
CA ASP A 118 15.03 2.83 2.07
C ASP A 118 14.90 1.93 3.31
N PHE A 119 14.31 0.73 3.18
CA PHE A 119 14.20 -0.23 4.29
C PHE A 119 15.54 -0.84 4.74
N LEU A 120 16.48 -1.11 3.82
CA LEU A 120 17.76 -1.76 4.14
C LEU A 120 18.83 -0.78 4.62
N TYR A 121 18.67 0.52 4.34
CA TYR A 121 19.64 1.57 4.68
C TYR A 121 19.21 2.44 5.88
N GLU A 122 18.10 2.12 6.55
CA GLU A 122 17.75 2.57 7.92
C GLU A 122 18.33 1.64 9.00
#